data_AF-A0A519GRJ4-F1
#
_entry.id   AF-A0A519GRJ4-F1
#
_cell.length_a   1.000
_cell.length_b   1.000
_cell.length_c   1.000
_cell.angle_alpha   90.00
_cell.angle_beta   90.00
_cell.angle_gamma   90.00
#
_symmetry.space_group_name_H-M   'P 1'
#
loop_
_entity.id
_entity.type
_entity.pdbx_description
1 polymer ?
#
loop_
_entity_poly.entity_id
_entity_poly.type
_entity_poly.pdbx_seq_one_letter_code
_entity_poly.pdbx_strand_id
1 'polypeptide(L)' 'MRTLFSPARTARLVLACASVAALGAAHAQMPPMRGEGAARYVCGGIGSDESTAIRAAMKDHPLSLLFARAD' A
#
# COMPACT_ATOMS: atom_id res chain seq x y z
N MET A 1 2.43 -48.48 -13.55
CA MET A 1 2.21 -47.05 -13.26
C MET A 1 3.15 -46.65 -12.12
N ARG A 2 4.35 -46.13 -12.43
CA ARG A 2 5.38 -45.76 -11.44
C ARG A 2 5.37 -44.24 -11.22
N THR A 3 5.35 -43.90 -9.95
CA THR A 3 5.32 -42.60 -9.26
C THR A 3 6.17 -41.48 -9.89
N LEU A 4 5.55 -40.32 -10.17
CA LEU A 4 6.20 -39.11 -10.72
C LEU A 4 6.18 -37.91 -9.76
N PHE A 5 6.00 -38.12 -8.46
CA PHE A 5 6.16 -37.05 -7.47
C PHE A 5 7.64 -36.94 -7.06
N SER A 6 8.37 -36.06 -7.75
CA SER A 6 9.74 -35.71 -7.41
C SER A 6 9.74 -34.65 -6.30
N PRO A 7 10.35 -34.92 -5.12
CA PRO A 7 10.37 -33.98 -3.99
C PRO A 7 11.06 -32.65 -4.34
N ALA A 8 11.95 -32.66 -5.34
CA ALA A 8 12.64 -31.47 -5.83
C ALA A 8 11.71 -30.49 -6.59
N ARG A 9 10.63 -30.99 -7.21
CA ARG A 9 9.66 -30.15 -7.94
C ARG A 9 8.71 -29.46 -6.97
N THR A 10 8.27 -30.16 -5.93
CA THR A 10 7.47 -29.60 -4.84
C THR A 10 8.26 -28.56 -4.04
N ALA A 11 9.54 -28.80 -3.76
CA ALA A 11 10.37 -27.83 -3.05
C ALA A 11 10.53 -26.49 -3.81
N ARG A 12 10.69 -26.55 -5.14
CA ARG A 12 10.78 -25.35 -5.98
C ARG A 12 9.49 -24.56 -6.05
N LEU A 13 8.34 -25.24 -6.09
CA LEU A 13 7.03 -24.59 -6.09
C LEU A 13 6.77 -23.86 -4.77
N VAL A 14 7.10 -24.50 -3.63
CA VAL A 14 6.96 -23.89 -2.30
C VAL A 14 7.84 -22.64 -2.15
N LEU A 15 9.09 -22.71 -2.62
CA LEU A 15 10.00 -21.57 -2.56
C LEU A 15 9.53 -20.39 -3.44
N ALA A 16 8.94 -20.67 -4.60
CA ALA A 16 8.36 -19.65 -5.48
C ALA A 16 7.09 -19.00 -4.92
N CYS A 17 6.27 -19.74 -4.16
CA CYS A 17 5.11 -19.15 -3.47
C CYS A 17 5.51 -18.33 -2.24
N ALA A 18 6.59 -18.71 -1.55
CA ALA A 18 7.07 -18.00 -0.37
C ALA A 18 7.61 -16.59 -0.69
N SER A 19 8.17 -16.37 -1.88
CA SER A 19 8.64 -15.04 -2.28
C SER A 19 7.49 -14.06 -2.54
N VAL A 20 6.34 -14.52 -3.04
CA VAL A 20 5.17 -13.65 -3.28
C VAL A 20 4.57 -13.14 -1.96
N ALA A 21 4.61 -13.95 -0.90
CA ALA A 21 4.16 -13.52 0.44
C ALA A 21 5.10 -12.48 1.07
N ALA A 22 6.39 -12.49 0.72
CA ALA A 22 7.36 -11.52 1.23
C ALA A 22 7.23 -10.13 0.59
N LEU A 23 6.70 -10.01 -0.64
CA LEU A 23 6.41 -8.70 -1.26
C LEU A 23 5.18 -8.00 -0.67
N GLY A 24 4.24 -8.74 -0.07
CA GLY A 24 3.03 -8.18 0.55
C GLY A 24 3.20 -7.72 2.00
N ALA A 25 4.34 -8.02 2.64
CA ALA A 25 4.56 -7.76 4.07
C ALA A 25 5.24 -6.42 4.35
N ALA A 26 5.30 -5.50 3.37
CA ALA A 26 5.51 -4.08 3.65
C ALA A 26 4.25 -3.53 4.34
N HIS A 27 4.02 -3.95 5.59
CA HIS A 27 3.13 -3.26 6.50
C HIS A 27 3.78 -1.90 6.75
N ALA A 28 3.46 -0.94 5.88
CA ALA A 28 3.83 0.45 6.06
C ALA A 28 3.25 0.86 7.41
N GLN A 29 4.10 0.86 8.44
CA GLN A 29 3.71 1.32 9.76
C GLN A 29 3.24 2.76 9.57
N MET A 30 1.93 2.98 9.73
CA MET A 30 1.36 4.30 9.52
C MET A 30 2.08 5.30 10.43
N PRO A 31 2.50 6.46 9.90
CA PRO A 31 3.09 7.50 10.72
C PRO A 31 2.16 7.87 11.89
N PRO A 32 2.71 8.36 13.01
CA PRO A 32 1.90 8.75 14.16
C PRO A 32 0.89 9.83 13.79
N MET A 33 -0.34 9.70 14.29
CA MET A 33 -1.41 10.67 14.10
C MET A 33 -1.05 12.03 14.69
N ARG A 34 -1.16 13.09 13.89
CA ARG A 34 -0.99 14.48 14.30
C ARG A 34 -2.36 15.10 14.56
N GLY A 35 -2.41 16.05 15.50
CA GLY A 35 -3.60 16.82 15.81
C GLY A 35 -3.30 18.31 15.82
N GLU A 36 -4.17 19.10 15.22
CA GLU A 36 -4.11 20.57 15.23
C GLU A 36 -5.53 21.12 15.44
N GLY A 37 -5.81 21.65 16.64
CA GLY A 37 -7.17 22.00 17.03
C GLY A 37 -8.11 20.79 16.92
N ALA A 38 -9.15 20.92 16.10
CA ALA A 38 -10.12 19.85 15.81
C ALA A 38 -9.66 18.89 14.69
N ALA A 39 -8.61 19.22 13.94
CA ALA A 39 -8.14 18.41 12.82
C ALA A 39 -7.24 17.25 13.30
N ARG A 40 -7.39 16.08 12.67
CA ARG A 40 -6.54 14.90 12.87
C ARG A 40 -6.02 14.46 11.50
N TYR A 41 -4.72 14.35 11.35
CA TYR A 41 -4.09 14.04 10.07
C TYR A 41 -2.80 13.23 10.24
N VAL A 42 -2.38 12.55 9.17
CA VAL A 42 -1.09 11.85 9.08
C VAL A 42 -0.38 12.29 7.82
N CYS A 43 0.94 12.45 7.91
CA CYS A 43 1.79 12.78 6.76
C CYS A 43 2.72 11.60 6.48
N GLY A 44 2.64 11.03 5.27
CA GLY A 44 3.43 9.88 4.85
C GLY A 44 2.64 8.57 4.88
N GLY A 45 3.34 7.43 4.79
CA GLY A 45 2.74 6.10 4.70
C GLY A 45 2.27 5.69 3.30
N ILE A 46 2.38 6.59 2.32
CA ILE A 46 2.16 6.32 0.89
C ILE A 46 3.54 6.17 0.22
N GLY A 47 3.72 5.13 -0.59
CA GLY A 47 4.97 4.88 -1.31
C GLY A 47 5.22 5.88 -2.44
N SER A 48 6.44 5.85 -3.00
CA SER A 48 6.87 6.79 -4.05
C SER A 48 6.10 6.62 -5.35
N ASP A 49 5.84 5.37 -5.74
CA ASP A 49 5.14 5.05 -7.00
C ASP A 49 3.67 5.45 -6.90
N GLU A 50 3.02 5.13 -5.77
CA GLU A 50 1.66 5.54 -5.47
C GLU A 50 1.55 7.07 -5.40
N SER A 51 2.51 7.74 -4.74
CA SER A 51 2.57 9.20 -4.69
C SER A 51 2.71 9.82 -6.08
N THR A 52 3.49 9.20 -6.97
CA THR A 52 3.67 9.65 -8.36
C THR A 52 2.39 9.48 -9.16
N ALA A 53 1.71 8.34 -9.02
CA ALA A 53 0.42 8.09 -9.66
C ALA A 53 -0.66 9.08 -9.20
N ILE A 54 -0.76 9.33 -7.89
CA ILE A 54 -1.70 10.32 -7.34
C ILE A 54 -1.41 11.71 -7.91
N ARG A 55 -0.13 12.13 -7.95
CA ARG A 55 0.28 13.43 -8.50
C ARG A 55 -0.08 13.56 -9.99
N ALA A 56 0.10 12.49 -10.77
CA ALA A 56 -0.26 12.50 -12.19
C ALA A 56 -1.76 12.72 -12.42
N ALA A 57 -2.61 12.17 -11.55
CA ALA A 57 -4.07 12.27 -11.65
C ALA A 57 -4.65 13.59 -11.07
N MET A 58 -3.84 14.43 -10.40
CA MET A 58 -4.33 15.64 -9.71
C MET A 58 -5.06 16.63 -10.63
N LYS A 59 -4.65 16.71 -11.90
CA LYS A 59 -5.28 17.60 -12.89
C LYS A 59 -6.75 17.24 -13.11
N ASP A 60 -7.05 15.94 -13.14
CA ASP A 60 -8.38 15.41 -13.43
C ASP A 60 -9.26 15.36 -12.17
N HIS A 61 -8.65 15.40 -10.99
CA HIS A 61 -9.32 15.32 -9.68
C HIS A 61 -8.85 16.43 -8.72
N PRO A 62 -9.20 17.70 -8.98
CA PRO A 62 -8.84 18.80 -8.09
C PRO A 62 -9.56 18.70 -6.74
N LEU A 63 -8.80 18.80 -5.66
CA LEU A 63 -9.35 18.87 -4.31
C LEU A 63 -9.85 20.28 -4.03
N SER A 64 -11.12 20.43 -3.66
CA SER A 64 -11.72 21.70 -3.26
C SER A 64 -12.30 21.60 -1.86
N LEU A 65 -12.20 22.68 -1.09
CA LEU A 65 -12.79 22.80 0.24
C LEU A 65 -13.90 23.84 0.19
N LEU A 66 -15.11 23.43 0.57
CA LEU A 66 -16.23 24.35 0.79
C LEU A 66 -16.28 24.69 2.27
N PHE A 67 -16.05 25.95 2.61
CA PHE A 67 -16.16 26.43 3.97
C PHE A 67 -17.59 26.92 4.23
N ALA A 68 -18.17 26.49 5.35
CA ALA A 68 -19.38 27.10 5.85
C ALA A 68 -19.06 28.52 6.36
N ARG A 69 -19.98 29.46 6.13
CA ARG A 69 -19.90 30.78 6.74
C ARG A 69 -20.35 30.65 8.19
N ALA A 70 -19.55 31.17 9.12
CA ALA A 70 -20.03 31.44 10.47
C ALA A 70 -21.05 32.59 10.34
N ASP A 71 -22.27 32.33 10.77
CA ASP A 71 -23.40 33.25 10.86
C ASP A 71 -23.04 34.58 11.53
#